data_AF-A6IVL2-F1
#
_entry.id   AF-A6IVL2-F1
#
_cell.length_a   1.000
_cell.length_b   1.000
_cell.length_c   1.000
_cell.angle_alpha   90.00
_cell.angle_beta   90.00
_cell.angle_gamma   90.00
#
_symmetry.space_group_name_H-M   'P 1'
#
loop_
_entity.id
_entity.type
_entity.pdbx_description
1 polymer ?
#
loop_
_entity_poly.entity_id
_entity_poly.type
_entity_poly.pdbx_seq_one_letter_code
_entity_poly.pdbx_strand_id
1 'polypeptide(L)'
;MDPEAVQLEKQHVHKVYESTAPYFSDLQNKAWPRVRQFLQDQKPGSLIADIGCGTGKYLKVNSQVHTLGCDYCGPLVEIARNRGCEVMVCDNLNLPFRDQGFDAIISIGVIHHFSTKQRRIRAIKEMARVLAPGGQLMIYVWAMEQKNRHFEKQDVLVPWNRAL
;
A
#
# COMPACT_ATOMS: atom_id res chain seq x y z
N MET A 1 12.18 -16.44 -9.84
CA MET A 1 12.18 -15.00 -9.46
C MET A 1 12.88 -14.27 -10.59
N ASP A 2 12.32 -13.16 -11.05
CA ASP A 2 12.91 -12.32 -12.10
C ASP A 2 13.91 -11.34 -11.46
N PRO A 3 15.24 -11.56 -11.60
CA PRO A 3 16.25 -10.76 -10.91
C PRO A 3 16.30 -9.30 -11.39
N GLU A 4 15.97 -9.06 -12.66
CA GLU A 4 15.96 -7.72 -13.25
C GLU A 4 14.82 -6.89 -12.66
N ALA A 5 13.63 -7.48 -12.57
CA ALA A 5 12.46 -6.88 -11.93
C ALA A 5 12.73 -6.45 -10.47
N VAL A 6 13.38 -7.34 -9.70
CA VAL A 6 13.74 -7.06 -8.30
C VAL A 6 14.74 -5.90 -8.21
N GLN A 7 15.73 -5.87 -9.10
CA GLN A 7 16.74 -4.81 -9.11
C GLN A 7 16.13 -3.45 -9.50
N LEU A 8 15.23 -3.42 -10.49
CA LEU A 8 14.50 -2.22 -10.90
C LEU A 8 13.67 -1.64 -9.75
N GLU A 9 12.89 -2.47 -9.06
CA GLU A 9 12.08 -2.05 -7.91
C GLU A 9 12.96 -1.56 -6.76
N LYS A 10 14.07 -2.24 -6.47
CA LYS A 10 15.02 -1.80 -5.46
C LYS A 10 15.59 -0.42 -5.78
N GLN A 11 15.96 -0.17 -7.03
CA GLN A 11 16.58 1.08 -7.46
C GLN A 11 15.59 2.24 -7.53
N HIS A 12 14.41 2.00 -8.12
CA HIS A 12 13.48 3.07 -8.51
C HIS A 12 12.26 3.20 -7.59
N VAL A 13 12.01 2.23 -6.71
CA VAL A 13 10.91 2.28 -5.75
C VAL A 13 11.47 2.32 -4.33
N HIS A 14 12.17 1.27 -3.89
CA HIS A 14 12.56 1.13 -2.49
C HIS A 14 13.52 2.24 -2.05
N LYS A 15 14.64 2.43 -2.79
CA LYS A 15 15.59 3.51 -2.50
C LYS A 15 14.95 4.91 -2.56
N VAL A 16 14.00 5.10 -3.48
CA VAL A 16 13.31 6.39 -3.65
C VAL A 16 12.44 6.67 -2.42
N TYR A 17 11.60 5.73 -1.99
CA TYR A 17 10.80 5.90 -0.79
C TYR A 17 11.64 6.00 0.48
N GLU A 18 12.73 5.24 0.62
CA GLU A 18 13.64 5.33 1.76
C GLU A 18 14.28 6.71 1.87
N SER A 19 14.81 7.24 0.77
CA SER A 19 15.46 8.56 0.73
C SER A 19 14.49 9.73 0.84
N THR A 20 13.23 9.53 0.47
CA THR A 20 12.21 10.59 0.48
C THR A 20 11.23 10.49 1.66
N ALA A 21 11.31 9.44 2.48
CA ALA A 21 10.48 9.23 3.66
C ALA A 21 10.37 10.46 4.60
N PRO A 22 11.45 11.21 4.88
CA PRO A 22 11.36 12.42 5.70
C PRO A 22 10.43 13.49 5.13
N TYR A 23 10.21 13.55 3.81
CA TYR A 23 9.25 14.50 3.23
C TYR A 23 7.79 14.10 3.48
N PHE A 24 7.53 12.82 3.76
CA PHE A 24 6.18 12.31 4.01
C PHE A 24 5.77 12.39 5.49
N SER A 25 6.69 12.71 6.42
CA SER A 25 6.35 12.94 7.83
C SER A 25 5.45 14.15 8.02
N ASP A 26 5.59 15.16 7.16
CA ASP A 26 4.96 16.47 7.32
C ASP A 26 3.63 16.56 6.54
N LEU A 27 3.39 15.63 5.63
CA LEU A 27 2.19 15.58 4.81
C LEU A 27 1.04 14.93 5.59
N GLN A 28 0.33 15.70 6.41
CA GLN A 28 -0.98 15.32 6.94
C GLN A 28 -2.06 15.40 5.83
N ASN A 29 -1.99 14.47 4.89
CA ASN A 29 -2.97 14.41 3.82
C ASN A 29 -4.25 13.73 4.29
N LYS A 30 -5.40 14.40 4.09
CA LYS A 30 -6.72 13.83 4.37
C LYS A 30 -6.92 12.51 3.61
N ALA A 31 -7.55 11.54 4.26
CA ALA A 31 -7.96 10.29 3.64
C ALA A 31 -8.84 10.58 2.40
N TRP A 32 -8.55 9.89 1.30
CA TRP A 32 -9.36 10.03 0.08
C TRP A 32 -10.81 9.60 0.36
N PRO A 33 -11.82 10.34 -0.12
CA PRO A 33 -13.21 10.13 0.29
C PRO A 33 -13.70 8.69 0.12
N ARG A 34 -13.42 8.05 -1.02
CA ARG A 34 -13.82 6.65 -1.27
C ARG A 34 -13.11 5.66 -0.35
N VAL A 35 -11.83 5.90 -0.05
CA VAL A 35 -11.08 5.04 0.87
C VAL A 35 -11.60 5.18 2.29
N ARG A 36 -11.87 6.42 2.71
CA ARG A 36 -12.49 6.72 4.00
C ARG A 36 -13.85 6.06 4.14
N GLN A 37 -14.71 6.16 3.13
CA GLN A 37 -16.04 5.55 3.15
C GLN A 37 -15.93 4.04 3.28
N PHE A 38 -15.11 3.38 2.45
CA PHE A 38 -14.88 1.94 2.54
C PHE A 38 -14.47 1.46 3.94
N LEU A 39 -13.57 2.22 4.60
CA LEU A 39 -13.11 1.91 5.96
C LEU A 39 -14.18 2.16 7.03
N GLN A 40 -15.00 3.20 6.85
CA GLN A 40 -16.10 3.54 7.75
C GLN A 40 -17.29 2.56 7.63
N ASP A 41 -17.47 1.94 6.47
CA ASP A 41 -18.52 0.94 6.23
C ASP A 41 -18.19 -0.44 6.82
N GLN A 42 -16.96 -0.65 7.32
CA GLN A 42 -16.57 -1.90 7.95
C GLN A 42 -17.25 -2.06 9.31
N LYS A 43 -17.58 -3.32 9.65
CA LYS A 43 -18.27 -3.63 10.90
C LYS A 43 -17.39 -3.33 12.11
N PRO A 44 -17.96 -2.87 13.24
CA PRO A 44 -17.21 -2.77 14.49
C PRO A 44 -16.53 -4.09 14.86
N GLY A 45 -15.28 -4.02 15.31
CA GLY A 45 -14.44 -5.17 15.64
C GLY A 45 -13.75 -5.85 14.45
N SER A 46 -14.02 -5.45 13.20
CA SER A 46 -13.33 -6.00 12.04
C SER A 46 -11.82 -5.79 12.10
N LEU A 47 -11.06 -6.77 11.62
CA LEU A 47 -9.61 -6.69 11.48
C LEU A 47 -9.23 -6.35 10.03
N ILE A 48 -8.57 -5.20 9.85
CA ILE A 48 -8.24 -4.64 8.53
C ILE A 48 -6.73 -4.57 8.34
N ALA A 49 -6.25 -4.99 7.16
CA ALA A 49 -4.85 -4.77 6.75
C ALA A 49 -4.71 -3.58 5.77
N ASP A 50 -3.70 -2.74 5.97
CA ASP A 50 -3.24 -1.75 4.98
C ASP A 50 -1.89 -2.21 4.40
N ILE A 51 -1.91 -2.73 3.17
CA ILE A 51 -0.76 -3.35 2.49
C ILE A 51 -0.08 -2.30 1.60
N GLY A 52 1.07 -1.82 2.08
CA GLY A 52 1.75 -0.59 1.64
C GLY A 52 1.22 0.64 2.37
N CYS A 53 1.21 0.60 3.71
CA CYS A 53 0.56 1.61 4.55
C CYS A 53 1.25 2.98 4.59
N GLY A 54 2.49 3.08 4.08
CA GLY A 54 3.31 4.28 4.17
C GLY A 54 3.38 4.81 5.60
N THR A 55 3.06 6.11 5.78
CA THR A 55 3.09 6.77 7.10
C THR A 55 1.83 6.55 7.96
N GLY A 56 1.01 5.53 7.64
CA GLY A 56 -0.16 5.13 8.43
C GLY A 56 -1.40 6.00 8.20
N LYS A 57 -1.51 6.65 7.02
CA LYS A 57 -2.57 7.61 6.68
C LYS A 57 -3.99 7.09 6.93
N TYR A 58 -4.23 5.80 6.69
CA TYR A 58 -5.56 5.21 6.72
C TYR A 58 -5.84 4.39 8.00
N LEU A 59 -4.81 4.06 8.78
CA LEU A 59 -4.91 3.12 9.92
C LEU A 59 -5.77 3.62 11.08
N LYS A 60 -6.01 4.93 11.16
CA LYS A 60 -6.81 5.56 12.24
C LYS A 60 -8.13 6.16 11.75
N VAL A 61 -8.57 5.82 10.53
CA VAL A 61 -9.76 6.42 9.94
C VAL A 61 -11.04 5.99 10.64
N ASN A 62 -11.15 4.72 11.03
CA ASN A 62 -12.29 4.17 11.74
C ASN A 62 -11.80 3.65 13.10
N SER A 63 -12.29 4.23 14.20
CA SER A 63 -11.88 3.87 15.56
C SER A 63 -12.60 2.64 16.12
N GLN A 64 -13.58 2.10 15.39
CA GLN A 64 -14.37 0.94 15.80
C GLN A 64 -13.79 -0.39 15.29
N VAL A 65 -12.70 -0.35 14.51
CA VAL A 65 -12.05 -1.52 13.90
C VAL A 65 -10.61 -1.67 14.40
N HIS A 66 -10.06 -2.86 14.23
CA HIS A 66 -8.64 -3.12 14.46
C HIS A 66 -7.89 -3.00 13.14
N THR A 67 -6.76 -2.29 13.13
CA THR A 67 -5.96 -2.08 11.93
C THR A 67 -4.53 -2.56 12.13
N LEU A 68 -3.95 -3.16 11.09
CA LEU A 68 -2.55 -3.51 11.00
C LEU A 68 -2.00 -3.02 9.66
N GLY A 69 -0.96 -2.20 9.68
CA GLY A 69 -0.28 -1.77 8.46
C GLY A 69 1.00 -2.57 8.21
N CYS A 70 1.33 -2.78 6.95
CA CYS A 70 2.71 -3.12 6.62
C CYS A 70 3.19 -2.43 5.36
N ASP A 71 4.49 -2.16 5.30
CA ASP A 71 5.13 -1.49 4.17
C ASP A 71 6.55 -2.04 4.00
N TYR A 72 7.09 -1.99 2.79
CA TYR A 72 8.47 -2.41 2.53
C TYR A 72 9.46 -1.37 3.09
N CYS A 73 9.08 -0.09 3.10
CA CYS A 73 9.95 1.01 3.49
C CYS A 73 10.03 1.17 5.01
N GLY A 74 11.12 0.68 5.61
CA GLY A 74 11.39 0.80 7.04
C GLY A 74 11.20 2.21 7.63
N PRO A 75 11.77 3.26 7.01
CA PRO A 75 11.55 4.65 7.46
C PRO A 75 10.08 5.10 7.51
N LEU A 76 9.25 4.70 6.53
CA LEU A 76 7.81 5.04 6.55
C LEU A 76 7.07 4.29 7.66
N VAL A 77 7.39 3.01 7.85
CA VAL A 77 6.88 2.20 8.96
C VAL A 77 7.23 2.83 10.30
N GLU A 78 8.45 3.33 10.46
CA GLU A 78 8.87 3.99 11.70
C GLU A 78 8.09 5.29 11.95
N ILE A 79 7.82 6.09 10.92
CA ILE A 79 6.94 7.26 11.04
C ILE A 79 5.52 6.84 11.47
N ALA A 80 4.95 5.80 10.85
CA ALA A 80 3.62 5.31 11.20
C ALA A 80 3.56 4.78 12.64
N ARG A 81 4.59 4.06 13.08
CA ARG A 81 4.76 3.57 14.45
C ARG A 81 4.82 4.71 15.46
N ASN A 82 5.61 5.75 15.18
CA ASN A 82 5.71 6.95 16.03
C ASN A 82 4.40 7.75 16.09
N ARG A 83 3.51 7.60 15.10
CA ARG A 83 2.14 8.11 15.14
C ARG A 83 1.19 7.21 15.95
N GLY A 84 1.69 6.14 16.56
CA GLY A 84 0.94 5.17 17.37
C GLY A 84 0.07 4.24 16.53
N CYS A 85 0.56 3.80 15.36
CA CYS A 85 -0.10 2.78 14.54
C CYS A 85 0.54 1.41 14.78
N GLU A 86 -0.26 0.34 14.71
CA GLU A 86 0.25 -1.04 14.68
C GLU A 86 0.78 -1.34 13.29
N VAL A 87 2.11 -1.41 13.15
CA VAL A 87 2.77 -1.54 11.84
C VAL A 87 4.03 -2.39 11.87
N MET A 88 4.31 -3.05 10.74
CA MET A 88 5.54 -3.83 10.54
C MET A 88 6.15 -3.64 9.14
N VAL A 89 7.43 -3.95 9.02
CA VAL A 89 8.08 -4.05 7.71
C VAL A 89 7.75 -5.41 7.09
N CYS A 90 7.28 -5.44 5.85
CA CYS A 90 6.91 -6.66 5.14
C CYS A 90 7.20 -6.57 3.64
N ASP A 91 7.38 -7.72 2.99
CA ASP A 91 7.30 -7.81 1.53
C ASP A 91 5.86 -8.15 1.13
N ASN A 92 5.25 -7.28 0.33
CA ASN A 92 3.90 -7.45 -0.19
C ASN A 92 3.74 -8.68 -1.11
N LEU A 93 4.85 -9.27 -1.57
CA LEU A 93 4.87 -10.52 -2.35
C LEU A 93 4.95 -11.79 -1.48
N ASN A 94 5.08 -11.64 -0.16
CA ASN A 94 5.10 -12.72 0.82
C ASN A 94 4.66 -12.18 2.19
N LEU A 95 3.35 -12.04 2.38
CA LEU A 95 2.80 -11.44 3.57
C LEU A 95 2.95 -12.37 4.78
N PRO A 96 3.51 -11.90 5.92
CA PRO A 96 3.76 -12.71 7.11
C PRO A 96 2.48 -12.92 7.96
N PHE A 97 1.34 -13.11 7.31
CA PHE A 97 0.04 -13.29 7.95
C PHE A 97 -0.53 -14.67 7.64
N ARG A 98 -1.31 -15.18 8.58
CA ARG A 98 -2.14 -16.38 8.39
C ARG A 98 -3.10 -16.18 7.22
N ASP A 99 -3.43 -17.29 6.56
CA ASP A 99 -4.51 -17.34 5.58
C ASP A 99 -5.83 -16.91 6.24
N GLN A 100 -6.68 -16.22 5.47
CA GLN A 100 -8.04 -15.86 5.87
C GLN A 100 -8.13 -15.10 7.21
N GLY A 101 -7.13 -14.26 7.51
CA GLY A 101 -7.00 -13.57 8.78
C GLY A 101 -7.66 -12.20 8.87
N PHE A 102 -7.99 -11.57 7.73
CA PHE A 102 -8.51 -10.19 7.68
C PHE A 102 -9.91 -10.11 7.09
N ASP A 103 -10.79 -9.31 7.71
CA ASP A 103 -12.13 -9.04 7.20
C ASP A 103 -12.10 -8.07 6.01
N ALA A 104 -11.14 -7.15 6.00
CA ALA A 104 -10.91 -6.25 4.89
C ALA A 104 -9.43 -5.94 4.66
N ILE A 105 -9.09 -5.62 3.43
CA ILE A 105 -7.73 -5.22 3.04
C ILE A 105 -7.82 -3.99 2.14
N ILE A 106 -6.94 -3.03 2.37
CA ILE A 106 -6.69 -1.92 1.47
C ILE A 106 -5.26 -1.98 0.93
N SER A 107 -5.07 -1.57 -0.33
CA SER A 107 -3.75 -1.35 -0.91
C SER A 107 -3.81 -0.12 -1.84
N ILE A 108 -3.32 1.00 -1.33
CA ILE A 108 -3.57 2.33 -1.91
C ILE A 108 -2.27 2.92 -2.45
N GLY A 109 -2.14 2.93 -3.78
CA GLY A 109 -0.97 3.50 -4.45
C GLY A 109 0.26 2.59 -4.42
N VAL A 110 0.06 1.27 -4.46
CA VAL A 110 1.12 0.29 -4.20
C VAL A 110 1.36 -0.61 -5.40
N ILE A 111 0.32 -1.27 -5.91
CA ILE A 111 0.43 -2.35 -6.90
C ILE A 111 1.10 -1.90 -8.21
N HIS A 112 1.00 -0.62 -8.58
CA HIS A 112 1.63 -0.09 -9.79
C HIS A 112 3.16 0.08 -9.67
N HIS A 113 3.74 -0.13 -8.49
CA HIS A 113 5.21 -0.11 -8.31
C HIS A 113 5.89 -1.42 -8.67
N PHE A 114 5.15 -2.53 -8.80
CA PHE A 114 5.75 -3.78 -9.25
C PHE A 114 6.02 -3.74 -10.75
N SER A 115 7.27 -4.02 -11.10
CA SER A 115 7.86 -3.87 -12.44
C SER A 115 7.33 -4.87 -13.46
N THR A 116 6.72 -5.98 -13.02
CA THR A 116 6.17 -7.00 -13.91
C THR A 116 4.74 -7.41 -13.54
N LYS A 117 3.97 -7.81 -14.56
CA LYS A 117 2.62 -8.33 -14.41
C LYS A 117 2.55 -9.50 -13.42
N GLN A 118 3.53 -10.41 -13.46
CA GLN A 118 3.58 -11.59 -12.60
C GLN A 118 3.76 -11.21 -11.13
N ARG A 119 4.57 -10.18 -10.85
CA ARG A 119 4.76 -9.66 -9.49
C ARG A 119 3.51 -8.95 -8.99
N ARG A 120 2.83 -8.16 -9.84
CA ARG A 120 1.50 -7.59 -9.52
C ARG A 120 0.47 -8.66 -9.18
N ILE A 121 0.37 -9.71 -10.00
CA ILE A 121 -0.52 -10.86 -9.75
C ILE A 121 -0.16 -11.54 -8.42
N ARG A 122 1.13 -11.73 -8.13
CA ARG A 122 1.59 -12.35 -6.88
C ARG A 122 1.19 -11.52 -5.66
N ALA A 123 1.36 -10.21 -5.68
CA ALA A 123 0.91 -9.32 -4.60
C ALA A 123 -0.61 -9.43 -4.36
N ILE A 124 -1.40 -9.44 -5.44
CA ILE A 124 -2.86 -9.59 -5.35
C ILE A 124 -3.23 -10.98 -4.80
N LYS A 125 -2.53 -12.03 -5.20
CA LYS A 125 -2.73 -13.39 -4.66
C LYS A 125 -2.42 -13.47 -3.16
N GLU A 126 -1.37 -12.82 -2.71
CA GLU A 126 -1.06 -12.76 -1.27
C GLU A 126 -2.13 -12.02 -0.48
N MET A 127 -2.62 -10.88 -0.97
CA MET A 127 -3.76 -10.19 -0.36
C MET A 127 -5.01 -11.08 -0.34
N ALA A 128 -5.31 -11.78 -1.43
CA ALA A 128 -6.44 -12.70 -1.49
C ALA A 128 -6.29 -13.90 -0.53
N ARG A 129 -5.06 -14.42 -0.34
CA ARG A 129 -4.78 -15.54 0.59
C ARG A 129 -5.09 -15.15 2.04
N VAL A 130 -4.71 -13.95 2.45
CA VAL A 130 -4.88 -13.49 3.84
C VAL A 130 -6.26 -12.88 4.10
N LEU A 131 -7.06 -12.66 3.05
CA LEU A 131 -8.44 -12.19 3.16
C LEU A 131 -9.38 -13.33 3.57
N ALA A 132 -10.22 -13.09 4.57
CA ALA A 132 -11.23 -14.04 5.02
C ALA A 132 -12.29 -14.28 3.92
N PRO A 133 -12.95 -15.47 3.89
CA PRO A 133 -14.08 -15.70 3.01
C PRO A 133 -15.18 -14.66 3.22
N GLY A 134 -15.62 -14.01 2.14
CA GLY A 134 -16.60 -12.92 2.21
C GLY A 134 -16.03 -11.55 2.62
N GLY A 135 -14.72 -11.48 2.92
CA GLY A 135 -14.02 -10.24 3.18
C GLY A 135 -13.90 -9.35 1.94
N GLN A 136 -13.55 -8.08 2.17
CA GLN A 136 -13.49 -7.07 1.11
C GLN A 136 -12.05 -6.61 0.83
N LEU A 137 -11.67 -6.54 -0.44
CA LEU A 137 -10.38 -6.00 -0.88
C LEU A 137 -10.57 -4.75 -1.74
N MET A 138 -9.96 -3.64 -1.34
CA MET A 138 -9.92 -2.41 -2.11
C MET A 138 -8.50 -2.10 -2.58
N ILE A 139 -8.31 -2.08 -3.90
CA ILE A 139 -7.06 -1.70 -4.53
C ILE A 139 -7.25 -0.35 -5.22
N TYR A 140 -6.33 0.59 -4.98
CA TYR A 140 -6.32 1.87 -5.67
C TYR A 140 -4.98 2.05 -6.39
N VAL A 141 -5.02 2.25 -7.70
CA VAL A 141 -3.85 2.43 -8.56
C VAL A 141 -3.99 3.65 -9.45
N TRP A 142 -2.88 4.08 -10.05
CA TRP A 142 -2.92 5.10 -11.08
C TRP A 142 -3.58 4.55 -12.34
N ALA A 143 -4.47 5.35 -12.93
CA ALA A 143 -5.02 5.08 -14.25
C ALA A 143 -4.01 5.52 -15.32
N MET A 144 -4.04 4.86 -16.49
CA MET A 144 -3.32 5.31 -17.67
C MET A 144 -3.97 6.58 -18.24
N GLU A 145 -5.31 6.64 -18.19
CA GLU A 145 -6.13 7.73 -18.69
C GLU A 145 -6.20 8.87 -17.66
N GLN A 146 -5.14 9.67 -17.57
CA GLN A 146 -5.12 10.86 -16.71
C GLN A 146 -5.35 12.13 -17.52
N LYS A 147 -6.12 13.08 -16.98
CA LYS A 147 -6.40 14.36 -17.66
C LYS A 147 -5.15 15.20 -17.90
N ASN A 148 -4.20 15.16 -16.97
CA ASN A 148 -3.03 16.05 -16.94
C ASN A 148 -1.72 15.32 -17.29
N ARG A 149 -1.79 14.03 -17.66
CA ARG A 149 -0.61 13.21 -17.91
C ARG A 149 -0.89 12.16 -18.97
N HIS A 150 -0.04 12.11 -19.99
CA HIS A 150 -0.11 11.12 -21.05
C HIS A 150 1.00 10.07 -20.86
N PHE A 151 0.64 8.80 -21.00
CA PHE A 151 1.58 7.68 -20.96
C PHE A 151 1.53 6.95 -22.30
N GLU A 152 2.70 6.66 -22.86
CA GLU A 152 2.82 5.95 -24.14
C GLU A 152 2.46 4.46 -24.02
N LYS A 153 2.57 3.89 -22.81
CA LYS A 153 2.30 2.48 -22.50
C LYS A 153 1.85 2.32 -21.05
N GLN A 154 1.21 1.20 -20.75
CA GLN A 154 0.72 0.87 -19.40
C GLN A 154 1.85 0.68 -18.38
N ASP A 155 2.94 0.02 -18.78
CA ASP A 155 4.12 -0.19 -17.94
C ASP A 155 5.22 0.81 -18.32
N VAL A 156 5.29 1.92 -17.58
CA VAL A 156 6.25 3.00 -17.79
C VAL A 156 6.84 3.45 -16.46
N LEU A 157 8.15 3.72 -16.44
CA LEU A 157 8.81 4.31 -15.28
C LEU A 157 8.41 5.78 -15.17
N VAL A 158 7.83 6.13 -14.03
CA VAL A 158 7.58 7.51 -13.64
C VAL A 158 8.62 7.90 -12.60
N PRO A 159 9.57 8.80 -12.91
CA PRO A 159 10.54 9.25 -11.91
C PRO A 159 9.83 10.07 -10.83
N TRP A 160 10.29 9.94 -9.59
CA TRP A 160 9.86 10.81 -8.51
C TRP A 160 10.32 12.24 -8.79
N ASN A 161 9.41 13.19 -8.61
CA ASN A 161 9.70 14.61 -8.74
C ASN A 161 9.05 15.34 -7.55
N ARG A 162 9.85 16.14 -6.83
CA ARG A 162 9.42 16.91 -5.67
C ARG A 162 8.39 18.00 -6.00
N ALA A 163 8.29 18.41 -7.27
CA ALA A 163 7.36 19.44 -7.74
C ALA A 163 5.98 18.91 -8.15
N LEU A 164 5.74 17.60 -8.02
CA LEU A 164 4.44 16.93 -8.22
C LEU A 164 3.79 16.64 -6.86
#